data_AF-A0A958FXV3-F1
#
_entry.id   AF-A0A958FXV3-F1
#
_cell.length_a   1.000
_cell.length_b   1.000
_cell.length_c   1.000
_cell.angle_alpha   90.00
_cell.angle_beta   90.00
_cell.angle_gamma   90.00
#
_symmetry.space_group_name_H-M   'P 1'
#
loop_
_entity.id
_entity.type
_entity.pdbx_description
1 polymer ?
#
loop_
_entity_poly.entity_id
_entity_poly.type
_entity_poly.pdbx_seq_one_letter_code
_entity_poly.pdbx_strand_id
1 'polypeptide(L)'
;MLTRLLLLILLPSLLWAEELKIVDPSQLTRAVKNVSGKASVRVTFSTNVPQRSEVRIVNIDGIAGDILGKQERADLFVFSKVSAGVWRISPPSDVRIAQIVISEE
;
A
#
# COMPACT_ATOMS: atom_id res chain seq x y z
N MET A 1 40.54 -34.90 -22.16
CA MET A 1 39.11 -34.63 -22.37
C MET A 1 38.44 -34.59 -21.01
N LEU A 2 38.20 -33.39 -20.45
CA LEU A 2 37.40 -33.22 -19.24
C LEU A 2 36.34 -32.16 -19.55
N THR A 3 35.15 -32.64 -19.90
CA THR A 3 33.98 -31.79 -20.17
C THR A 3 33.45 -31.32 -18.82
N ARG A 4 33.77 -30.07 -18.44
CA ARG A 4 33.19 -29.41 -17.26
C ARG A 4 31.70 -29.18 -17.54
N LEU A 5 30.84 -29.96 -16.89
CA LEU A 5 29.40 -29.77 -16.90
C LEU A 5 29.07 -28.62 -15.93
N LEU A 6 28.83 -27.43 -16.47
CA LEU A 6 28.38 -26.27 -15.70
C LEU A 6 26.86 -26.40 -15.48
N LEU A 7 26.46 -26.86 -14.30
CA LEU A 7 25.03 -26.95 -13.94
C LEU A 7 24.53 -25.56 -13.55
N LEU A 8 23.91 -24.83 -14.48
CA LEU A 8 23.16 -23.60 -14.19
C LEU A 8 21.87 -23.99 -13.45
N ILE A 9 21.83 -23.79 -12.14
CA ILE A 9 20.58 -23.86 -11.37
C ILE A 9 19.79 -22.58 -11.67
N LEU A 10 18.90 -22.65 -12.65
CA LEU A 10 17.82 -21.69 -12.83
C LEU A 10 16.82 -21.89 -11.68
N LEU A 11 17.04 -21.21 -10.55
CA LEU A 11 15.99 -21.06 -9.54
C LEU A 11 14.90 -20.17 -10.17
N PRO A 12 13.68 -20.67 -10.41
CA PRO A 12 12.58 -19.78 -10.73
C PRO A 12 12.40 -18.88 -9.50
N SER A 13 12.57 -17.58 -9.69
CA SER A 13 12.20 -16.57 -8.70
C SER A 13 10.71 -16.71 -8.44
N LEU A 14 10.35 -17.50 -7.43
CA LEU A 14 8.99 -17.55 -6.92
C LEU A 14 8.69 -16.13 -6.44
N LEU A 15 7.91 -15.38 -7.21
CA LEU A 15 7.34 -14.11 -6.78
C LEU A 15 6.33 -14.43 -5.69
N TRP A 16 6.77 -14.41 -4.43
CA TRP A 16 5.89 -14.65 -3.30
C TRP A 16 5.02 -13.40 -3.16
N ALA A 17 3.72 -13.55 -3.41
CA ALA A 17 2.78 -12.49 -3.14
C ALA A 17 2.71 -12.29 -1.62
N GLU A 18 3.02 -11.08 -1.17
CA GLU A 18 3.02 -10.71 0.25
C GLU A 18 1.72 -9.94 0.59
N GLU A 19 1.24 -10.06 1.82
CA GLU A 19 -0.01 -9.42 2.22
C GLU A 19 0.17 -7.90 2.41
N LEU A 20 -0.63 -7.09 1.72
CA LEU A 20 -0.83 -5.68 1.98
C LEU A 20 -2.16 -5.48 2.71
N LYS A 21 -2.09 -4.97 3.94
CA LYS A 21 -3.24 -4.72 4.80
C LYS A 21 -3.36 -3.24 5.16
N ILE A 22 -4.54 -2.67 4.94
CA ILE A 22 -4.85 -1.29 5.32
C ILE A 22 -5.81 -1.29 6.51
N VAL A 23 -5.47 -0.56 7.56
CA VAL A 23 -6.29 -0.34 8.75
C VAL A 23 -6.67 1.13 8.92
N ASP A 24 -7.76 1.38 9.63
CA ASP A 24 -8.15 2.73 10.04
C ASP A 24 -7.48 3.14 11.38
N PRO A 25 -7.69 4.39 11.86
CA PRO A 25 -7.13 4.83 13.14
C PRO A 25 -7.53 3.97 14.36
N SER A 26 -8.65 3.24 14.28
CA SER A 26 -9.13 2.33 15.33
C SER A 26 -8.58 0.91 15.17
N GLN A 27 -7.58 0.70 14.29
CA GLN A 27 -6.96 -0.60 13.98
C GLN A 27 -7.91 -1.62 13.33
N LEU A 28 -9.05 -1.16 12.79
CA LEU A 28 -9.96 -2.03 12.06
C LEU A 28 -9.48 -2.21 10.63
N THR A 29 -9.46 -3.44 10.16
CA THR A 29 -9.11 -3.79 8.77
C THR A 29 -10.11 -3.16 7.81
N ARG A 30 -9.61 -2.38 6.84
CA ARG A 30 -10.41 -1.73 5.80
C ARG A 30 -10.21 -2.34 4.42
N ALA A 31 -9.03 -2.86 4.14
CA ALA A 31 -8.73 -3.57 2.91
C ALA A 31 -7.56 -4.54 3.13
N VAL A 32 -7.57 -5.66 2.42
CA VAL A 32 -6.48 -6.65 2.39
C VAL A 32 -6.32 -7.13 0.95
N LYS A 33 -5.08 -7.24 0.48
CA LYS A 33 -4.76 -7.83 -0.81
C LYS A 33 -3.36 -8.44 -0.78
N ASN A 34 -3.19 -9.62 -1.35
CA ASN A 34 -1.86 -10.15 -1.64
C ASN A 34 -1.30 -9.44 -2.88
N VAL A 35 -0.10 -8.87 -2.77
CA VAL A 35 0.56 -8.10 -3.82
C VAL A 35 1.90 -8.75 -4.16
N SER A 36 2.20 -8.88 -5.44
CA SER A 36 3.47 -9.44 -5.92
C SER A 36 4.65 -8.47 -5.81
N GLY A 37 4.39 -7.22 -5.47
CA GLY A 37 5.37 -6.15 -5.35
C GLY A 37 4.77 -4.89 -4.74
N LYS A 38 4.89 -3.77 -5.45
CA LYS A 38 4.31 -2.49 -5.03
C LYS A 38 2.90 -2.33 -5.55
N ALA A 39 2.09 -1.59 -4.81
CA ALA A 39 0.71 -1.31 -5.16
C ALA A 39 0.37 0.17 -5.05
N SER A 40 -0.70 0.55 -5.72
CA SER A 40 -1.41 1.80 -5.54
C SER A 40 -2.61 1.58 -4.63
N VAL A 41 -2.72 2.40 -3.59
CA VAL A 41 -3.85 2.42 -2.66
C VAL A 41 -4.66 3.69 -2.91
N ARG A 42 -5.93 3.55 -3.23
CA ARG A 42 -6.88 4.65 -3.40
C ARG A 42 -7.80 4.71 -2.20
N VAL A 43 -7.93 5.88 -1.60
CA VAL A 43 -8.77 6.12 -0.43
C VAL A 43 -9.80 7.19 -0.75
N THR A 44 -11.07 6.81 -0.70
CA THR A 44 -12.20 7.72 -0.82
C THR A 44 -12.72 8.05 0.58
N PHE A 45 -12.91 9.34 0.84
CA PHE A 45 -13.45 9.85 2.11
C PHE A 45 -14.95 10.11 1.99
N SER A 46 -15.66 10.07 3.13
CA SER A 46 -17.11 10.34 3.18
C SER A 46 -17.47 11.80 2.96
N THR A 47 -16.48 12.68 3.14
CA THR A 47 -16.60 14.14 3.00
C THR A 47 -15.39 14.66 2.25
N ASN A 48 -15.53 15.85 1.67
CA ASN A 48 -14.42 16.52 1.01
C ASN A 48 -13.32 16.84 2.03
N VAL A 49 -12.08 16.55 1.64
CA VAL A 49 -10.88 16.93 2.38
C VAL A 49 -10.43 18.31 1.90
N PRO A 50 -10.20 19.28 2.81
CA PRO A 50 -9.74 20.61 2.43
C PRO A 50 -8.48 20.55 1.56
N GLN A 51 -8.41 21.41 0.55
CA GLN A 51 -7.22 21.52 -0.29
C GLN A 51 -5.99 21.83 0.59
N ARG A 52 -4.85 21.23 0.24
CA ARG A 52 -3.57 21.31 0.99
C ARG A 52 -3.54 20.54 2.32
N SER A 53 -4.56 19.77 2.66
CA SER A 53 -4.46 18.84 3.79
C SER A 53 -3.44 17.74 3.49
N GLU A 54 -2.57 17.44 4.44
CA GLU A 54 -1.67 16.30 4.34
C GLU A 54 -2.38 15.04 4.81
N VAL A 55 -2.60 14.10 3.88
CA VAL A 55 -3.10 12.76 4.21
C VAL A 55 -1.95 11.79 4.00
N ARG A 56 -1.65 10.99 5.03
CA ARG A 56 -0.53 10.02 5.01
C ARG A 56 -1.05 8.61 5.20
N ILE A 57 -0.31 7.65 4.66
CA ILE A 57 -0.39 6.24 5.02
C ILE A 57 0.90 5.89 5.76
N VAL A 58 0.74 5.36 6.98
CA VAL A 58 1.81 5.13 7.96
C VAL A 58 2.02 3.62 8.07
N ASN A 59 3.25 3.15 7.88
CA ASN A 59 3.55 1.73 8.07
C ASN A 59 3.63 1.46 9.58
N ILE A 60 2.77 0.59 10.09
CA ILE A 60 2.74 0.30 11.53
C ILE A 60 3.64 -0.87 11.93
N ASP A 61 4.15 -1.61 10.94
CA ASP A 61 5.13 -2.68 11.15
C ASP A 61 6.56 -2.17 11.36
N GLY A 62 6.82 -0.90 11.02
CA GLY A 62 8.14 -0.28 11.13
C GLY A 62 9.14 -0.69 10.06
N ILE A 63 8.69 -1.35 8.98
CA ILE A 63 9.55 -1.85 7.89
C ILE A 63 9.71 -0.85 6.74
N ALA A 64 8.80 0.12 6.64
CA ALA A 64 8.79 1.14 5.60
C ALA A 64 8.49 2.52 6.19
N GLY A 65 8.88 3.58 5.48
CA GLY A 65 8.54 4.95 5.84
C GLY A 65 7.12 5.33 5.43
N ASP A 66 6.61 6.41 6.04
CA ASP A 66 5.30 6.98 5.70
C ASP A 66 5.25 7.49 4.26
N ILE A 67 4.08 7.37 3.63
CA ILE A 67 3.85 7.85 2.27
C ILE A 67 2.81 8.97 2.31
N LEU A 68 3.15 10.11 1.70
CA LEU A 68 2.22 11.22 1.51
C LEU A 68 1.31 10.91 0.31
N GLY A 69 -0.01 11.02 0.51
CA GLY A 69 -0.99 10.81 -0.53
C GLY A 69 -1.07 11.99 -1.49
N LYS A 70 -1.29 11.70 -2.77
CA LYS A 70 -1.63 12.69 -3.79
C LYS A 70 -3.15 12.85 -3.83
N GLN A 71 -3.64 14.07 -3.64
CA GLN A 71 -5.05 14.38 -3.82
C GLN A 71 -5.39 14.40 -5.32
N GLU A 72 -6.26 13.50 -5.78
CA GLU A 72 -6.74 13.48 -7.17
C GLU A 72 -8.11 14.15 -7.31
N ARG A 73 -8.95 14.09 -6.27
CA ARG A 73 -10.22 14.80 -6.15
C ARG A 73 -10.42 15.27 -4.72
N ALA A 74 -11.43 16.12 -4.47
CA ALA A 74 -11.70 16.64 -3.13
C ALA A 74 -11.88 15.52 -2.08
N ASP A 75 -12.42 14.38 -2.47
CA ASP A 75 -12.71 13.22 -1.64
C ASP A 75 -11.75 12.03 -1.86
N LEU A 76 -10.78 12.14 -2.78
CA LEU A 76 -9.96 11.01 -3.24
C LEU A 76 -8.46 11.29 -3.10
N PHE A 77 -7.78 10.42 -2.37
CA PHE A 77 -6.33 10.38 -2.26
C PHE A 77 -5.77 9.07 -2.83
N VAL A 78 -4.62 9.19 -3.49
CA VAL A 78 -3.89 8.06 -4.07
C VAL A 78 -2.49 8.00 -3.45
N PHE A 79 -2.14 6.82 -2.97
CA PHE A 79 -0.81 6.48 -2.46
C PHE A 79 -0.18 5.50 -3.44
N SER A 80 0.94 5.88 -4.05
CA SER A 80 1.67 5.03 -4.99
C SER A 80 2.83 4.32 -4.29
N LYS A 81 3.31 3.24 -4.90
CA LYS A 81 4.50 2.50 -4.43
C LYS A 81 4.40 1.93 -3.01
N VAL A 82 3.19 1.57 -2.56
CA VAL A 82 2.94 0.96 -1.25
C VAL A 82 3.37 -0.51 -1.30
N SER A 83 4.37 -0.90 -0.50
CA SER A 83 4.77 -2.31 -0.36
C SER A 83 3.83 -3.09 0.54
N ALA A 84 3.94 -4.41 0.52
CA ALA A 84 3.31 -5.29 1.51
C ALA A 84 3.65 -4.87 2.96
N GLY A 85 2.81 -5.34 3.89
CA GLY A 85 2.81 -4.97 5.30
C GLY A 85 1.47 -4.36 5.76
N VAL A 86 1.42 -4.00 7.03
CA VAL A 86 0.28 -3.35 7.66
C VAL A 86 0.48 -1.84 7.70
N TRP A 87 -0.52 -1.14 7.16
CA TRP A 87 -0.49 0.30 7.01
C TRP A 87 -1.76 0.94 7.57
N ARG A 88 -1.61 2.10 8.18
CA ARG A 88 -2.71 2.89 8.76
C ARG A 88 -2.88 4.20 8.02
N ILE A 89 -4.11 4.53 7.63
CA ILE A 89 -4.42 5.85 7.07
C ILE A 89 -4.50 6.89 8.20
N SER A 90 -3.84 8.03 8.02
CA SER A 90 -3.88 9.18 8.93
C SER A 90 -4.56 10.37 8.25
N PRO A 91 -5.91 10.46 8.33
CA PRO A 91 -6.67 11.60 7.79
C PRO A 91 -6.76 12.77 8.78
N PRO A 92 -7.21 13.96 8.34
CA PRO A 92 -7.64 15.02 9.23
C PRO A 92 -8.75 14.57 10.20
N SER A 93 -8.83 15.22 11.37
CA SER A 93 -9.61 14.78 12.53
C SER A 93 -11.11 14.59 12.28
N ASP A 94 -11.67 15.35 11.34
CA ASP A 94 -13.09 15.43 11.00
C ASP A 94 -13.49 14.61 9.76
N VAL A 95 -12.54 13.93 9.13
CA VAL A 95 -12.77 13.16 7.91
C VAL A 95 -12.89 11.67 8.22
N ARG A 96 -13.89 11.00 7.62
CA ARG A 96 -14.05 9.54 7.71
C ARG A 96 -13.73 8.87 6.39
N ILE A 97 -13.15 7.67 6.47
CA ILE A 97 -12.87 6.83 5.31
C ILE A 97 -14.17 6.17 4.87
N ALA A 98 -14.57 6.37 3.60
CA ALA A 98 -15.70 5.68 2.99
C ALA A 98 -15.25 4.36 2.36
N GLN A 99 -14.19 4.39 1.55
CA GLN A 99 -13.73 3.24 0.77
C GLN A 99 -12.22 3.20 0.62
N ILE A 100 -11.65 2.01 0.54
CA ILE A 100 -10.25 1.77 0.19
C ILE A 100 -10.18 0.72 -0.93
N VAL A 101 -9.37 0.99 -1.94
CA VAL A 101 -9.13 0.07 -3.07
C VAL A 101 -7.62 -0.11 -3.24
N ILE A 102 -7.18 -1.36 -3.37
CA ILE A 102 -5.78 -1.74 -3.59
C ILE A 102 -5.65 -2.29 -5.02
N SER A 103 -4.82 -1.65 -5.85
CA SER A 103 -4.48 -2.11 -7.21
C SER A 103 -2.97 -2.32 -7.34
N GLU A 104 -2.54 -3.41 -7.94
CA GLU A 104 -1.10 -3.63 -8.21
C GLU A 104 -0.61 -2.66 -9.30
N GLU A 105 0.68 -2.29 -9.22
CA GLU A 105 1.38 -1.45 -10.21
C GLU A 105 2.23 -2.29 -11.17
#